data_AF-A0A1A7RA28-F1
#
_entry.id   AF-A0A1A7RA28-F1
#
_cell.length_a   1.000
_cell.length_b   1.000
_cell.length_c   1.000
_cell.angle_alpha   90.00
_cell.angle_beta   90.00
_cell.angle_gamma   90.00
#
_symmetry.space_group_name_H-M   'P 1'
#
loop_
_entity.id
_entity.type
_entity.pdbx_description
1 polymer ?
#
loop_
_entity_poly.entity_id
_entity_poly.type
_entity_poly.pdbx_seq_one_letter_code
_entity_poly.pdbx_strand_id
1 'polypeptide(L)' 'MDLKHIKNLLDIFEGTVEKRCAVYELADDEDDENQAAAECNAAKTQLLIAIEQLVHAHETQQDKL' A
#
# COMPACT_ATOMS: atom_id res chain seq x y z
N MET A 1 7.36 -5.95 13.26
CA MET A 1 6.83 -4.77 12.56
C MET A 1 5.82 -4.12 13.49
N ASP A 2 5.82 -2.79 13.67
CA ASP A 2 4.94 -2.11 14.62
C ASP A 2 3.80 -1.35 13.91
N LEU A 3 2.80 -0.94 14.68
CA LEU A 3 1.61 -0.23 14.19
C LEU A 3 1.95 1.11 13.51
N LYS A 4 3.08 1.75 13.87
CA LYS A 4 3.55 2.99 13.23
C LYS A 4 4.04 2.73 11.81
N HIS A 5 4.69 1.59 11.57
CA HIS A 5 5.13 1.20 10.24
C HIS A 5 3.95 0.96 9.29
N ILE A 6 2.88 0.29 9.76
CA ILE A 6 1.66 0.08 8.97
C ILE A 6 0.97 1.41 8.68
N LYS A 7 0.89 2.32 9.66
CA LYS A 7 0.34 3.65 9.44
C LYS A 7 1.10 4.42 8.36
N ASN A 8 2.43 4.39 8.39
CA ASN A 8 3.24 5.02 7.35
C ASN A 8 3.00 4.40 5.96
N LEU A 9 2.80 3.09 5.87
CA LEU A 9 2.46 2.42 4.61
C LEU A 9 1.05 2.77 4.12
N LEU A 10 0.09 2.98 5.03
CA LEU A 10 -1.24 3.49 4.70
C LEU A 10 -1.16 4.90 4.12
N ASP A 11 -0.43 5.81 4.77
CA ASP A 11 -0.26 7.19 4.30
C ASP A 11 0.37 7.21 2.88
N ILE A 12 1.36 6.34 2.63
CA ILE A 12 1.98 6.19 1.30
C ILE A 12 0.97 5.64 0.27
N PHE A 13 0.20 4.61 0.64
CA PHE A 13 -0.80 4.04 -0.25
C PHE A 13 -1.88 5.06 -0.63
N GLU A 14 -2.42 5.79 0.34
CA GLU A 14 -3.40 6.87 0.12
C GLU A 14 -2.85 7.93 -0.85
N GLY A 15 -1.62 8.39 -0.63
CA GLY A 15 -0.97 9.34 -1.55
C GLY A 15 -0.78 8.81 -2.98
N THR A 16 -0.53 7.51 -3.16
CA THR A 16 -0.47 6.92 -4.51
C THR A 16 -1.84 6.79 -5.18
N VAL A 17 -2.91 6.56 -4.41
CA VAL A 17 -4.27 6.53 -4.93
C VAL A 17 -4.69 7.92 -5.42
N GLU A 18 -4.43 8.96 -4.62
CA GLU A 18 -4.74 10.34 -5.00
C GLU A 18 -4.01 10.75 -6.29
N LYS A 19 -2.71 10.45 -6.39
CA LYS A 19 -1.93 10.71 -7.61
C LYS A 19 -2.50 9.99 -8.82
N ARG A 20 -2.85 8.71 -8.68
CA ARG A 20 -3.42 7.92 -9.78
C ARG A 20 -4.77 8.48 -10.23
N CYS A 21 -5.63 8.87 -9.29
CA CYS A 21 -6.90 9.52 -9.63
C CYS A 21 -6.68 10.85 -10.39
N ALA A 22 -5.73 11.67 -9.94
CA ALA A 22 -5.39 12.93 -10.61
C ALA A 22 -4.82 12.71 -12.02
N VAL A 23 -4.00 11.66 -12.22
CA VAL A 23 -3.46 11.30 -13.53
C VAL A 23 -4.58 10.87 -14.47
N TYR A 24 -5.50 10.00 -14.05
CA TYR A 24 -6.64 9.61 -14.89
C TYR A 24 -7.60 10.76 -15.26
N GLU A 25 -7.59 11.86 -14.50
CA GLU A 25 -8.39 13.05 -14.80
C GLU A 25 -7.67 14.04 -15.73
N LEU A 26 -6.34 13.97 -15.84
CA LEU A 26 -5.52 15.01 -16.48
C LEU A 26 -4.65 14.49 -17.63
N ALA A 27 -4.31 13.20 -17.64
CA ALA A 27 -3.43 12.62 -18.63
C ALA A 27 -4.18 12.33 -19.92
N ASP A 28 -3.56 12.72 -21.04
CA ASP A 28 -3.97 12.37 -22.41
C ASP A 28 -3.01 11.29 -22.99
N ASP A 29 -2.12 10.76 -22.13
CA ASP A 29 -1.06 9.79 -22.45
C ASP A 29 -1.18 8.52 -21.58
N GLU A 30 -1.26 7.38 -22.24
CA GLU A 30 -1.45 6.05 -21.65
C GLU A 30 -0.23 5.61 -20.79
N ASP A 31 0.97 6.15 -21.06
CA ASP A 31 2.18 5.81 -20.31
C ASP A 31 2.16 6.41 -18.88
N ASP A 32 1.65 7.63 -18.72
CA ASP A 32 1.52 8.29 -17.40
C ASP A 32 0.48 7.55 -16.53
N GLU A 33 -0.63 7.12 -17.14
CA GLU A 33 -1.65 6.29 -16.46
C GLU A 33 -1.07 4.95 -16.00
N ASN A 34 -0.32 4.28 -16.88
CA ASN A 34 0.31 2.99 -16.59
C ASN A 34 1.34 3.11 -15.46
N GLN A 35 2.15 4.17 -15.45
CA GLN A 35 3.11 4.42 -14.38
C GLN A 35 2.41 4.66 -13.03
N ALA A 36 1.39 5.52 -13.00
CA ALA A 36 0.64 5.81 -11.78
C ALA A 36 -0.09 4.54 -11.25
N ALA A 37 -0.60 3.70 -12.14
CA ALA A 37 -1.20 2.42 -11.78
C ALA A 37 -0.16 1.45 -11.19
N ALA A 38 1.04 1.36 -11.77
CA ALA A 38 2.13 0.52 -11.27
C ALA A 38 2.60 0.95 -9.87
N GLU A 39 2.78 2.26 -9.65
CA GLU A 39 3.17 2.81 -8.34
C GLU A 39 2.13 2.54 -7.26
N CYS A 40 0.85 2.72 -7.57
CA CYS A 40 -0.25 2.41 -6.65
C CYS A 40 -0.31 0.90 -6.31
N ASN A 41 -0.13 0.03 -7.31
CA ASN A 41 -0.10 -1.41 -7.07
C ASN A 41 1.11 -1.85 -6.22
N ALA A 42 2.27 -1.23 -6.41
CA ALA A 42 3.45 -1.49 -5.59
C ALA A 42 3.22 -1.10 -4.12
N ALA A 43 2.68 0.09 -3.87
CA ALA A 43 2.35 0.55 -2.53
C ALA A 43 1.30 -0.34 -1.84
N LYS A 44 0.25 -0.72 -2.57
CA LYS A 44 -0.76 -1.67 -2.09
C LYS A 44 -0.15 -3.01 -1.67
N THR A 45 0.74 -3.56 -2.49
CA THR A 45 1.38 -4.85 -2.23
C THR A 45 2.24 -4.80 -0.97
N GLN A 46 3.01 -3.73 -0.77
CA GLN A 46 3.82 -3.55 0.43
C GLN A 46 2.98 -3.45 1.69
N LEU A 47 1.86 -2.72 1.63
CA LEU A 47 0.92 -2.63 2.75
C LEU A 47 0.31 -3.99 3.11
N LEU A 48 -0.10 -4.77 2.11
CA LEU A 48 -0.65 -6.12 2.33
C LEU A 48 0.35 -7.05 3.02
N ILE A 49 1.60 -7.09 2.52
CA ILE A 49 2.67 -7.90 3.13
C ILE A 49 2.91 -7.50 4.59
N ALA A 50 2.94 -6.19 4.87
CA ALA A 50 3.12 -5.68 6.22
C ALA A 50 1.99 -6.09 7.18
N ILE A 51 0.74 -6.08 6.69
CA ILE A 51 -0.43 -6.54 7.44
C ILE A 51 -0.36 -8.05 7.70
N GLU A 52 -0.06 -8.86 6.68
CA GLU A 52 0.07 -10.32 6.81
C GLU A 52 1.14 -10.70 7.85
N GLN A 53 2.29 -10.03 7.82
CA GLN A 53 3.35 -10.24 8.81
C GLN A 53 2.92 -9.87 10.23
N LEU A 54 2.10 -8.83 10.40
CA LEU A 54 1.58 -8.43 11.70
C LEU A 54 0.57 -9.45 12.23
N VAL A 55 -0.37 -9.88 11.38
CA VAL A 55 -1.38 -10.89 11.74
C VAL A 55 -0.69 -12.18 12.16
N HIS A 56 0.27 -12.67 11.37
CA HIS A 56 0.97 -13.91 11.66
C HIS A 56 1.80 -13.83 12.95
N ALA A 57 2.42 -12.68 13.24
CA ALA A 57 3.11 -12.45 14.51
C ALA A 57 2.15 -12.49 15.71
N HIS A 58 0.94 -11.96 15.57
CA HIS A 58 -0.09 -11.97 16.61
C HIS A 58 -0.66 -13.39 16.85
N GLU A 59 -0.95 -14.15 15.79
CA GLU A 59 -1.40 -15.55 15.90
C GLU A 59 -0.34 -16.43 16.60
N THR A 60 0.92 -16.29 16.19
CA THR A 60 2.04 -17.04 16.80
C THR A 60 2.28 -16.66 18.27
N GLN A 61 1.88 -15.46 18.69
CA GLN A 61 1.94 -15.03 20.09
C GLN A 61 0.78 -15.58 20.91
N GLN A 62 -0.40 -15.80 20.32
CA GLN A 62 -1.56 -16.38 21.00
C GLN A 62 -1.40 -17.90 21.23
N ASP A 63 -0.76 -18.64 20.32
CA ASP A 63 -0.51 -20.09 20.48
C ASP A 63 0.54 -20.44 21.56
N LYS A 64 1.24 -19.43 22.11
CA LYS A 64 2.28 -19.61 23.14
C LYS A 64 1.79 -19.29 24.56
N LEU A 65 0.52 -18.92 24.73
CA LEU A 65 -0.15 -18.58 26.00
C LEU A 65 -1.12 -19.69 26.40
#